data_AF-A0A060C6M8-F1
#
_entry.id   AF-A0A060C6M8-F1
#
_cell.length_a   1.000
_cell.length_b   1.000
_cell.length_c   1.000
_cell.angle_alpha   90.00
_cell.angle_beta   90.00
_cell.angle_gamma   90.00
#
_symmetry.space_group_name_H-M   'P 1'
#
loop_
_entity.id
_entity.type
_entity.pdbx_description
1 polymer ?
#
loop_
_entity_poly.entity_id
_entity_poly.type
_entity_poly.pdbx_seq_one_letter_code
_entity_poly.pdbx_strand_id
1 'polypeptide(L)'
;MDTTTRARTAVVIPAYEPGAELVRSTRELVGAGFTVVVVDDGSGPSYGEVISQLDPGIHLLTHARNRGKGAALETGYRYVQAEIGPCTVVTA
;
A
#
# COMPACT_ATOMS: atom_id res chain seq x y z
N MET A 1 7.57 -31.08 13.77
CA MET A 1 7.51 -29.83 14.57
C MET A 1 6.63 -28.88 13.80
N ASP A 2 5.40 -28.69 14.27
CA ASP A 2 4.42 -27.79 13.66
C ASP A 2 4.92 -26.35 13.70
N THR A 3 5.48 -25.87 12.59
CA THR A 3 5.53 -24.44 12.33
C THR A 3 4.14 -24.01 11.91
N THR A 4 3.33 -23.56 12.85
CA THR A 4 2.10 -22.81 12.53
C THR A 4 2.53 -21.58 11.75
N THR A 5 2.47 -21.64 10.42
CA THR A 5 2.68 -20.50 9.54
C THR A 5 1.64 -19.45 9.91
N ARG A 6 2.07 -18.38 10.59
CA ARG A 6 1.22 -17.21 10.82
C ARG A 6 0.78 -16.72 9.44
N ALA A 7 -0.52 -16.56 9.23
CA ALA A 7 -1.04 -16.02 7.99
C ALA A 7 -0.35 -14.67 7.72
N ARG A 8 0.26 -14.54 6.53
CA ARG A 8 0.81 -13.26 6.07
C ARG A 8 -0.36 -12.29 5.90
N THR A 9 -0.17 -11.04 6.30
CA THR A 9 -1.17 -9.98 6.11
C THR A 9 -0.56 -8.84 5.32
N ALA A 10 -1.21 -8.48 4.21
CA ALA A 10 -0.89 -7.29 3.43
C ALA A 10 -1.95 -6.21 3.67
N VAL A 11 -1.51 -4.96 3.82
CA VAL A 11 -2.39 -3.79 3.92
C VAL A 11 -2.33 -3.02 2.61
N VAL A 12 -3.45 -2.93 1.90
CA VAL A 12 -3.58 -2.16 0.66
C VAL A 12 -4.22 -0.81 0.97
N ILE A 13 -3.51 0.27 0.66
CA ILE A 13 -3.90 1.64 0.95
C ILE A 13 -4.06 2.40 -0.36
N PRO A 14 -5.30 2.64 -0.83
CA PRO A 14 -5.53 3.57 -1.94
C PRO A 14 -5.33 5.01 -1.43
N ALA A 15 -4.54 5.80 -2.14
CA ALA A 15 -4.23 7.17 -1.80
C ALA A 15 -4.54 8.09 -2.99
N TYR A 16 -5.27 9.18 -2.75
CA TYR A 16 -5.43 10.26 -3.72
C TYR A 16 -5.28 11.57 -2.96
N GLU A 17 -4.36 12.43 -3.43
CA GLU A 17 -4.00 13.69 -2.80
C GLU A 17 -3.61 13.54 -1.30
N PRO A 18 -2.68 12.62 -0.94
CA PRO A 18 -2.44 12.27 0.45
C PRO A 18 -1.69 13.35 1.25
N GLY A 19 -1.97 13.42 2.55
CA GLY A 19 -1.22 14.23 3.50
C GLY A 19 -0.19 13.44 4.32
N ALA A 20 0.36 14.10 5.33
CA ALA A 20 1.38 13.54 6.22
C ALA A 20 0.88 12.33 7.05
N GLU A 21 -0.44 12.18 7.20
CA GLU A 21 -1.05 11.03 7.85
C GLU A 21 -0.75 9.71 7.15
N LEU A 22 -0.61 9.71 5.81
CA LEU A 22 -0.24 8.52 5.04
C LEU A 22 1.17 8.05 5.45
N VAL A 23 2.13 8.97 5.52
CA VAL A 23 3.52 8.68 5.90
C VAL A 23 3.60 8.10 7.32
N ARG A 24 2.87 8.70 8.26
CA ARG A 24 2.82 8.19 9.65
C ARG A 24 2.23 6.79 9.70
N SER A 25 1.06 6.59 9.09
CA SER A 25 0.31 5.32 9.17
C SER A 25 1.09 4.18 8.51
N THR A 26 1.69 4.45 7.36
CA THR A 26 2.49 3.45 6.65
C THR A 26 3.76 3.08 7.42
N ARG A 27 4.43 4.04 8.07
CA ARG A 27 5.58 3.78 8.94
C ARG A 27 5.21 2.88 10.13
N GLU A 28 4.06 3.14 10.77
CA GLU A 28 3.57 2.32 11.89
C GLU A 28 3.26 0.88 11.43
N LEU A 29 2.62 0.73 10.26
CA LEU A 29 2.31 -0.58 9.70
C LEU A 29 3.56 -1.38 9.32
N VAL A 30 4.54 -0.73 8.68
CA VAL A 30 5.84 -1.34 8.37
C VAL A 30 6.56 -1.75 9.67
N GLY A 31 6.58 -0.88 10.68
CA GLY A 31 7.18 -1.17 11.99
C GLY A 31 6.50 -2.33 12.75
N ALA A 32 5.20 -2.55 12.52
CA ALA A 32 4.45 -3.68 13.05
C ALA A 32 4.64 -4.99 12.25
N GLY A 33 5.43 -4.96 11.17
CA GLY A 33 5.76 -6.13 10.35
C GLY A 33 4.72 -6.48 9.29
N PHE A 34 3.83 -5.55 8.94
CA PHE A 34 2.90 -5.74 7.82
C PHE A 34 3.59 -5.51 6.48
N THR A 35 3.16 -6.26 5.46
CA THR A 35 3.45 -5.90 4.07
C THR A 35 2.51 -4.77 3.67
N VAL A 36 3.06 -3.61 3.29
CA VAL A 36 2.26 -2.41 2.98
C VAL A 36 2.34 -2.12 1.49
N VAL A 37 1.18 -2.05 0.84
CA VAL A 37 1.04 -1.68 -0.57
C VAL A 37 0.27 -0.38 -0.64
N VAL A 38 0.91 0.69 -1.10
CA VAL A 38 0.27 1.99 -1.34
C VAL A 38 0.00 2.13 -2.83
N VAL A 39 -1.21 2.53 -3.19
CA VAL A 39 -1.57 2.85 -4.57
C VAL A 39 -1.87 4.35 -4.63
N ASP A 40 -0.90 5.15 -5.09
CA ASP A 40 -1.14 6.54 -5.46
C ASP A 40 -2.01 6.58 -6.72
N ASP A 41 -3.28 6.92 -6.55
CA ASP A 41 -4.29 7.00 -7.60
C ASP A 41 -4.16 8.32 -8.39
N GLY A 42 -2.94 8.66 -8.80
CA GLY A 42 -2.66 9.82 -9.65
C GLY A 42 -2.89 11.17 -8.98
N SER A 43 -2.35 11.35 -7.77
CA SER A 43 -2.38 12.62 -7.02
C SER A 43 -1.67 13.77 -7.74
N GLY A 44 -0.70 13.44 -8.61
CA GLY A 44 0.02 14.41 -9.43
C GLY A 44 1.23 15.04 -8.72
N PRO A 45 1.96 15.93 -9.42
CA PRO A 45 3.30 16.38 -9.00
C PRO A 45 3.33 17.11 -7.65
N SER A 46 2.25 17.81 -7.29
CA SER A 46 2.16 18.57 -6.02
C SER A 46 2.26 17.68 -4.77
N TYR A 47 2.03 16.37 -4.90
CA TYR A 47 2.08 15.41 -3.80
C TYR A 47 3.37 14.57 -3.79
N GLY A 48 4.29 14.83 -4.72
CA GLY A 48 5.56 14.11 -4.82
C GLY A 48 6.39 14.19 -3.53
N GLU A 49 6.34 15.31 -2.81
CA GLU A 49 7.04 15.46 -1.53
C GLU A 49 6.51 14.48 -0.47
N VAL A 50 5.19 14.37 -0.30
CA VAL A 50 4.58 13.42 0.65
C VAL A 50 4.88 11.98 0.24
N ILE A 51 4.74 11.66 -1.04
CA ILE A 51 5.03 10.31 -1.57
C ILE A 51 6.50 9.94 -1.40
N SER A 52 7.43 10.89 -1.55
CA SER A 52 8.86 10.65 -1.39
C SER A 52 9.29 10.36 0.06
N GLN A 53 8.45 10.68 1.04
CA GLN A 53 8.70 10.41 2.47
C GLN A 53 8.24 9.02 2.90
N LEU A 54 7.58 8.27 2.01
CA LEU A 54 7.17 6.89 2.28
C LEU A 54 8.40 6.02 2.56
N ASP A 55 8.24 5.09 3.52
CA ASP A 55 9.28 4.13 3.87
C ASP A 55 9.71 3.30 2.64
N PRO A 56 11.02 3.09 2.41
CA PRO A 56 11.50 2.27 1.30
C PRO A 56 10.99 0.83 1.27
N GLY A 57 10.52 0.30 2.41
CA GLY A 57 9.88 -1.01 2.52
C GLY A 57 8.43 -1.06 2.01
N ILE A 58 7.86 0.05 1.58
CA ILE A 58 6.51 0.11 1.01
C ILE A 58 6.55 -0.26 -0.47
N HIS A 59 5.58 -1.08 -0.87
CA HIS A 59 5.30 -1.33 -2.28
C HIS A 59 4.43 -0.20 -2.83
N LEU A 60 5.05 0.79 -3.49
CA LEU A 60 4.34 1.91 -4.09
C LEU A 60 3.96 1.63 -5.54
N LEU A 61 2.67 1.76 -5.84
CA LEU A 61 2.10 1.74 -7.19
C LEU A 61 1.52 3.11 -7.52
N THR A 62 1.58 3.52 -8.78
CA THR A 62 1.13 4.86 -9.18
C THR A 62 0.29 4.79 -10.45
N HIS A 63 -0.89 5.40 -10.42
CA HIS A 63 -1.70 5.67 -11.59
C HIS A 63 -1.32 7.02 -12.21
N ALA A 64 -1.38 7.11 -13.54
CA ALA A 64 -1.09 8.37 -14.24
C ALA A 64 -2.14 9.48 -14.01
N ARG A 65 -3.35 9.10 -13.58
CA ARG A 65 -4.47 9.98 -13.25
C ARG A 65 -5.39 9.27 -12.25
N ASN A 66 -6.26 10.03 -11.58
CA ASN A 66 -7.31 9.48 -10.74
C ASN A 66 -8.22 8.51 -11.50
N ARG A 67 -8.30 7.26 -11.01
CA ARG A 67 -9.17 6.19 -11.52
C ARG A 67 -10.25 5.78 -10.52
N GLY A 68 -10.23 6.35 -9.32
CA GLY A 68 -11.16 6.08 -8.24
C GLY A 68 -10.71 4.94 -7.34
N LYS A 69 -11.15 4.99 -6.07
CA LYS A 69 -10.81 4.03 -5.00
C LYS A 69 -10.93 2.56 -5.42
N GLY A 70 -12.00 2.20 -6.12
CA GLY A 70 -12.21 0.81 -6.58
C GLY A 70 -11.11 0.33 -7.53
N ALA A 71 -10.70 1.17 -8.48
CA ALA A 71 -9.63 0.84 -9.41
C ALA A 71 -8.26 0.80 -8.72
N ALA A 72 -8.02 1.68 -7.74
CA ALA A 72 -6.81 1.65 -6.92
C ALA A 72 -6.72 0.36 -6.08
N LEU A 73 -7.83 -0.05 -5.44
CA LEU A 73 -7.90 -1.32 -4.72
C LEU A 73 -7.68 -2.52 -5.64
N GLU A 74 -8.32 -2.54 -6.81
CA GLU A 74 -8.11 -3.60 -7.80
C GLU A 74 -6.65 -3.72 -8.22
N THR A 75 -5.99 -2.59 -8.50
CA THR A 75 -4.54 -2.55 -8.77
C THR A 75 -3.73 -3.15 -7.62
N GLY A 76 -4.03 -2.75 -6.38
CA GLY A 76 -3.36 -3.27 -5.19
C GLY A 76 -3.56 -4.77 -4.99
N TYR A 77 -4.78 -5.28 -5.18
CA TYR A 77 -5.08 -6.71 -5.08
C TYR A 77 -4.36 -7.54 -6.14
N ARG A 78 -4.34 -7.07 -7.38
CA ARG A 78 -3.59 -7.73 -8.46
C ARG A 78 -2.10 -7.79 -8.16
N TYR A 79 -1.54 -6.71 -7.63
CA TYR A 79 -0.14 -6.68 -7.21
C TYR A 79 0.15 -7.68 -6.08
N VAL A 80 -0.68 -7.70 -5.03
CA VAL A 80 -0.54 -8.66 -3.94
C VAL A 80 -0.58 -10.11 -4.47
N GLN A 81 -1.51 -10.41 -5.36
CA GLN A 81 -1.64 -11.74 -5.95
C GLN A 81 -0.41 -12.13 -6.79
N ALA A 82 0.16 -11.20 -7.55
CA ALA A 82 1.28 -11.47 -8.45
C ALA A 82 2.63 -11.52 -7.74
N GLU A 83 2.90 -10.59 -6.81
CA GLU A 83 4.25 -10.33 -6.29
C GLU A 83 4.44 -10.79 -4.83
N ILE A 84 3.37 -10.81 -4.02
CA ILE A 84 3.46 -11.14 -2.59
C ILE A 84 3.03 -12.60 -2.33
N GLY A 85 2.00 -13.06 -3.04
CA GLY A 85 1.45 -14.40 -2.92
C GLY A 85 0.33 -14.52 -1.87
N PRO A 86 -0.08 -15.75 -1.52
CA PRO A 86 -1.25 -15.99 -0.66
C PRO A 86 -1.12 -15.33 0.72
N CYS A 87 -2.03 -14.41 1.02
CA CYS A 87 -2.09 -13.69 2.29
C CYS A 87 -3.51 -13.18 2.57
N THR A 88 -3.76 -12.75 3.80
CA THR A 88 -4.95 -11.96 4.15
C THR A 88 -4.73 -10.52 3.69
N VAL A 89 -5.68 -9.96 2.96
CA VAL A 89 -5.64 -8.54 2.58
C VAL A 89 -6.58 -7.75 3.49
N VAL A 90 -6.06 -6.68 4.07
CA VAL A 90 -6.82 -5.66 4.78
C VAL A 90 -6.71 -4.36 3.98
N THR A 91 -7.79 -3.59 3.92
CA THR A 91 -7.78 -2.26 3.29
C THR A 91 -7.93 -1.18 4.34
N ALA A 92 -7.26 -0.06 4.12
CA ALA A 92 -7.39 1.16 4.92
C ALA A 92 -8.15 2.25 4.14
#